data_AF-M0ACF0-F1
#
_entry.id   AF-M0ACF0-F1
#
_cell.length_a   1.000
_cell.length_b   1.000
_cell.length_c   1.000
_cell.angle_alpha   90.00
_cell.angle_beta   90.00
_cell.angle_gamma   90.00
#
_symmetry.space_group_name_H-M   'P 1'
#
loop_
_entity.id
_entity.type
_entity.pdbx_description
1 polymer ?
#
loop_
_entity_poly.entity_id
_entity_poly.type
_entity_poly.pdbx_seq_one_letter_code
_entity_poly.pdbx_strand_id
1 'polypeptide(L)'
;MEFERCHDFTGRATNYGNASCELFVEYDHRNTMSDALLSHGFIHDAPVRVRDGREYWPVVATGDREDLNARLDSLREEKDADVSVRRVVSSNRSHSQPNQETLSERQREVFELACTHDYYAWPRGITTKELAKKTDISKTTLLEHLRKAEAKLLDQE
;
A
#
# COMPACT_ATOMS: atom_id res chain seq x y z
N MET A 1 15.91 30.40 -1.35
CA MET A 1 14.74 29.59 -1.74
C MET A 1 13.60 30.06 -0.89
N GLU A 2 12.72 30.89 -1.46
CA GLU A 2 11.48 31.31 -0.81
C GLU A 2 10.44 30.20 -1.03
N PHE A 3 9.85 29.72 0.06
CA PHE A 3 8.74 28.78 0.02
C PHE A 3 7.45 29.59 0.02
N GLU A 4 6.74 29.61 -1.12
CA GLU A 4 5.37 30.12 -1.15
C GLU A 4 4.48 29.18 -0.33
N ARG A 5 3.83 29.74 0.69
CA ARG A 5 2.83 29.02 1.49
C ARG A 5 1.57 28.87 0.66
N CYS A 6 1.39 27.69 0.06
CA CYS A 6 0.11 27.31 -0.53
C CYS A 6 -0.91 27.11 0.60
N HIS A 7 -1.93 27.96 0.62
CA HIS A 7 -2.76 28.26 1.79
C HIS A 7 -4.05 27.41 1.85
N ASP A 8 -4.06 26.18 1.32
CA ASP A 8 -5.31 25.42 1.11
C ASP A 8 -5.32 23.97 1.59
N PHE A 9 -4.37 23.57 2.44
CA PHE A 9 -4.50 22.36 3.23
C PHE A 9 -4.44 22.73 4.71
N THR A 10 -5.58 22.65 5.41
CA THR A 10 -5.60 22.62 6.88
C THR A 10 -5.02 21.28 7.36
N GLY A 11 -3.70 21.12 7.18
CA GLY A 11 -2.90 20.03 7.70
C GLY A 11 -2.76 20.16 9.21
N ARG A 12 -3.40 19.24 9.93
CA ARG A 12 -3.27 19.05 11.37
C ARG A 12 -1.78 18.90 11.73
N ALA A 13 -1.27 19.78 12.58
CA ALA A 13 0.13 19.75 13.03
C ALA A 13 0.51 18.37 13.59
N THR A 14 1.30 17.63 12.84
CA THR A 14 1.97 16.42 13.32
C THR A 14 3.18 16.83 14.15
N ASN A 15 3.19 16.44 15.43
CA ASN A 15 4.30 16.63 16.36
C ASN A 15 5.50 15.73 15.97
N TYR A 16 6.15 16.04 14.87
CA TYR A 16 7.55 15.66 14.69
C TYR A 16 8.38 16.76 15.38
N GLY A 17 9.31 16.40 16.26
CA GLY A 17 10.07 17.38 17.07
C GLY A 17 10.78 18.44 16.22
N ASN A 18 11.32 19.48 16.87
CA ASN A 18 11.86 20.72 16.25
C ASN A 18 12.96 20.55 15.17
N ALA A 19 13.35 19.32 14.83
CA ALA A 19 14.33 18.99 13.80
C ALA A 19 13.72 18.43 12.49
N SER A 20 12.39 18.32 12.41
CA SER A 20 11.69 17.70 11.29
C SER A 20 10.72 18.70 10.67
N CYS A 21 10.95 19.06 9.40
CA CYS A 21 10.05 19.88 8.60
C CYS A 21 9.34 18.98 7.59
N GLU A 22 8.02 19.10 7.53
CA GLU A 22 7.23 18.52 6.44
C GLU A 22 7.41 19.38 5.19
N LEU A 23 7.84 18.76 4.09
CA LEU A 23 8.05 19.42 2.82
C LEU A 23 7.03 18.89 1.82
N PHE A 24 6.24 19.80 1.26
CA PHE A 24 5.38 19.51 0.13
C PHE A 24 6.13 19.88 -1.14
N VAL A 25 6.24 18.92 -2.07
CA VAL A 25 6.90 19.11 -3.36
C VAL A 25 5.84 18.92 -4.43
N GLU A 26 5.57 19.99 -5.17
CA GLU A 26 4.78 19.95 -6.39
C GLU A 26 5.73 19.94 -7.59
N TYR A 27 5.48 19.08 -8.57
CA TYR A 27 6.25 19.00 -9.79
C TYR A 27 5.34 18.68 -10.98
N ASP A 28 5.80 18.99 -12.19
CA ASP A 28 5.09 18.64 -13.42
C ASP A 28 5.10 17.12 -13.65
N HIS A 29 3.92 16.50 -13.60
CA HIS A 29 3.75 15.06 -13.74
C HIS A 29 4.19 14.51 -15.09
N ARG A 30 4.23 15.34 -16.15
CA ARG A 30 4.46 14.92 -17.55
C ARG A 30 5.81 14.24 -17.79
N ASN A 31 6.76 14.36 -16.87
CA ASN A 31 8.05 13.66 -16.98
C ASN A 31 8.28 12.60 -15.91
N THR A 32 7.23 12.16 -15.22
CA THR A 32 7.36 11.17 -14.16
C THR A 32 7.09 9.76 -14.63
N MET A 33 7.67 8.82 -13.89
CA MET A 33 7.41 7.41 -14.08
C MET A 33 5.91 7.08 -13.90
N SER A 34 5.21 7.79 -13.02
CA SER A 34 3.76 7.67 -12.83
C SER A 34 2.97 7.98 -14.09
N ASP A 35 3.31 9.08 -14.78
CA ASP A 35 2.64 9.49 -16.01
C ASP A 35 2.93 8.52 -17.17
N ALA A 36 4.17 8.02 -17.28
CA ALA A 36 4.51 6.97 -18.23
C ALA A 36 3.68 5.70 -17.98
N LEU A 37 3.66 5.23 -16.74
CA LEU A 37 2.91 4.03 -16.36
C LEU A 37 1.42 4.18 -16.71
N LEU A 38 0.81 5.30 -16.36
CA LEU A 38 -0.59 5.58 -16.69
C LEU A 38 -0.83 5.63 -18.21
N SER A 39 0.05 6.28 -18.97
CA SER A 39 -0.04 6.40 -20.43
C SER A 39 0.04 5.05 -21.14
N HIS A 40 0.77 4.10 -20.57
CA HIS A 40 0.88 2.71 -21.06
C HIS A 40 -0.16 1.76 -20.42
N GLY A 41 -1.15 2.29 -19.69
CA GLY A 41 -2.28 1.52 -19.16
C GLY A 41 -2.02 0.77 -17.85
N PHE A 42 -0.99 1.18 -17.10
CA PHE A 42 -0.70 0.70 -15.75
C PHE A 42 -1.32 1.62 -14.70
N ILE A 43 -2.04 1.05 -13.73
CA ILE A 43 -2.70 1.80 -12.65
C ILE A 43 -1.96 1.55 -11.34
N HIS A 44 -1.65 2.62 -10.59
CA HIS A 44 -1.07 2.49 -9.25
C HIS A 44 -2.02 1.81 -8.28
N ASP A 45 -1.51 0.80 -7.60
CA ASP A 45 -2.29 -0.01 -6.65
C ASP A 45 -1.84 0.18 -5.18
N ALA A 46 -0.62 0.67 -4.97
CA ALA A 46 -0.12 1.00 -3.64
C ALA A 46 0.93 2.13 -3.66
N PRO A 47 1.34 2.65 -2.49
CA PRO A 47 2.41 3.64 -2.41
C PRO A 47 3.72 3.14 -3.02
N VAL A 48 4.40 4.05 -3.73
CA VAL A 48 5.72 3.82 -4.30
C VAL A 48 6.75 3.67 -3.18
N ARG A 49 7.63 2.69 -3.32
CA ARG A 49 8.71 2.47 -2.34
C ARG A 49 10.05 2.72 -3.02
N VAL A 50 10.94 3.44 -2.37
CA VAL A 50 12.32 3.63 -2.85
C VAL A 50 13.26 2.90 -1.89
N ARG A 51 14.04 1.96 -2.42
CA ARG A 51 15.01 1.17 -1.64
C ARG A 51 16.21 0.85 -2.52
N ASP A 52 17.41 0.92 -1.96
CA ASP A 52 18.67 0.60 -2.67
C ASP A 52 18.86 1.38 -3.99
N GLY A 53 18.40 2.64 -4.03
CA GLY A 53 18.47 3.49 -5.22
C GLY A 53 17.51 3.09 -6.34
N ARG A 54 16.55 2.20 -6.07
CA ARG A 54 15.53 1.74 -7.03
C ARG A 54 14.14 2.07 -6.54
N GLU A 55 13.29 2.48 -7.47
CA GLU A 55 11.88 2.71 -7.23
C GLU A 55 11.07 1.45 -7.54
N TYR A 56 10.18 1.09 -6.61
CA TYR A 56 9.29 -0.05 -6.72
C TYR A 56 7.87 0.45 -6.88
N TRP A 57 7.34 0.21 -8.07
CA TRP A 57 6.04 0.68 -8.52
C TRP A 57 5.03 -0.48 -8.53
N PRO A 58 4.18 -0.62 -7.50
CA PRO A 58 3.09 -1.59 -7.52
C PRO A 58 2.00 -1.11 -8.48
N VAL A 59 1.87 -1.81 -9.61
CA VAL A 59 0.91 -1.48 -10.65
C VAL A 59 0.04 -2.67 -11.04
N VAL A 60 -1.20 -2.36 -11.41
CA VAL A 60 -2.15 -3.29 -12.00
C VAL A 60 -2.30 -2.95 -13.48
N ALA A 61 -2.32 -3.98 -14.32
CA ALA A 61 -2.59 -3.85 -15.75
C ALA A 61 -3.60 -4.90 -16.18
N THR A 62 -4.44 -4.54 -17.15
CA THR A 62 -5.40 -5.45 -17.79
C THR A 62 -4.92 -5.79 -19.18
N GLY A 63 -4.92 -7.08 -19.51
CA GLY A 63 -4.45 -7.58 -20.80
C GLY A 63 -3.85 -8.97 -20.65
N ASP A 64 -3.63 -9.64 -21.76
CA ASP A 64 -2.83 -10.84 -21.81
C ASP A 64 -1.32 -10.51 -21.68
N ARG A 65 -0.52 -11.56 -21.50
CA ARG A 65 0.91 -11.41 -21.21
C ARG A 65 1.69 -10.82 -22.38
N GLU A 66 1.27 -11.04 -23.62
CA GLU A 66 1.98 -10.51 -24.80
C GLU A 66 1.77 -9.00 -24.91
N ASP A 67 0.51 -8.56 -24.79
CA ASP A 67 0.16 -7.13 -24.73
C ASP A 67 0.87 -6.41 -23.57
N LEU A 68 0.95 -7.02 -22.40
CA LEU A 68 1.65 -6.45 -21.25
C LEU A 68 3.16 -6.25 -21.50
N ASN A 69 3.82 -7.23 -22.13
CA ASN A 69 5.25 -7.10 -22.44
C ASN A 69 5.49 -6.00 -23.48
N ALA A 70 4.65 -5.92 -24.52
CA ALA A 70 4.77 -4.87 -25.54
C ALA A 70 4.64 -3.46 -24.92
N ARG A 71 3.73 -3.27 -23.96
CA ARG A 71 3.57 -2.00 -23.22
C ARG A 71 4.77 -1.69 -22.32
N LEU A 72 5.33 -2.71 -21.64
CA LEU A 72 6.53 -2.56 -20.83
C LEU A 72 7.75 -2.19 -21.68
N ASP A 73 7.91 -2.80 -22.84
CA ASP A 73 9.01 -2.50 -23.76
C ASP A 73 8.88 -1.09 -24.33
N SER A 74 7.68 -0.69 -24.74
CA SER A 74 7.40 0.70 -25.17
C SER A 74 7.73 1.72 -24.08
N LEU A 75 7.40 1.42 -22.83
CA LEU A 75 7.69 2.28 -21.69
C LEU A 75 9.20 2.36 -21.38
N ARG A 76 9.95 1.26 -21.54
CA ARG A 76 11.42 1.24 -21.39
C ARG A 76 12.09 2.13 -22.43
N GLU A 77 11.65 2.05 -23.69
CA GLU A 77 12.17 2.86 -24.78
C GLU A 77 11.89 4.36 -24.60
N GLU A 78 10.70 4.71 -24.08
CA GLU A 78 10.31 6.10 -23.86
C GLU A 78 11.10 6.78 -22.72
N LYS A 79 11.34 6.06 -21.62
CA LYS A 79 11.94 6.62 -20.40
C LYS A 79 13.43 6.37 -20.25
N ASP A 80 14.07 5.64 -21.18
CA ASP A 80 15.48 5.20 -21.09
C ASP A 80 15.83 4.62 -19.71
N ALA A 81 14.90 3.87 -19.13
CA ALA A 81 14.93 3.42 -17.74
C ALA A 81 15.04 1.90 -17.65
N ASP A 82 15.85 1.42 -16.69
CA ASP A 82 15.96 -0.01 -16.34
C ASP A 82 14.71 -0.49 -15.61
N VAL A 83 13.65 -0.80 -16.37
CA VAL A 83 12.39 -1.32 -15.81
C VAL A 83 12.45 -2.83 -15.76
N SER A 84 12.46 -3.41 -14.56
CA SER A 84 12.41 -4.87 -14.37
C SER A 84 11.09 -5.28 -13.70
N VAL A 85 10.42 -6.27 -14.29
CA VAL A 85 9.22 -6.87 -13.68
C VAL A 85 9.66 -7.88 -12.64
N ARG A 86 9.59 -7.49 -11.36
CA ARG A 86 10.00 -8.38 -10.26
C ARG A 86 8.96 -9.46 -9.96
N ARG A 87 7.67 -9.18 -10.15
CA ARG A 87 6.59 -10.13 -9.83
C ARG A 87 5.33 -9.82 -10.65
N VAL A 88 4.76 -10.85 -11.28
CA VAL A 88 3.44 -10.79 -11.95
C VAL A 88 2.50 -11.70 -11.15
N VAL A 89 1.37 -11.16 -10.69
CA VAL A 89 0.32 -11.97 -10.05
C VAL A 89 -0.97 -11.78 -10.83
N SER A 90 -1.51 -12.87 -11.37
CA SER A 90 -2.81 -12.87 -12.03
C SER A 90 -3.90 -12.63 -10.98
N SER A 91 -4.67 -11.56 -11.17
CA SER A 91 -5.69 -11.14 -10.21
C SER A 91 -6.94 -12.01 -10.31
N ASN A 92 -7.08 -12.96 -9.39
CA ASN A 92 -8.36 -13.16 -8.69
C ASN A 92 -8.32 -12.57 -7.27
N ARG A 93 -7.29 -11.74 -6.99
CA ARG A 93 -7.01 -11.16 -5.68
C ARG A 93 -7.16 -9.65 -5.76
N SER A 94 -8.15 -9.12 -5.06
CA SER A 94 -8.24 -7.70 -4.76
C SER A 94 -7.00 -7.34 -3.92
N HIS A 95 -6.12 -6.50 -4.46
CA HIS A 95 -4.83 -6.16 -3.86
C HIS A 95 -4.93 -5.30 -2.58
N SER A 96 -6.14 -4.94 -2.17
CA SER A 96 -6.42 -4.39 -0.85
C SER A 96 -6.47 -5.44 0.27
N GLN A 97 -6.41 -6.74 -0.07
CA GLN A 97 -6.33 -7.81 0.91
C GLN A 97 -4.88 -8.29 1.02
N PRO A 98 -4.19 -8.03 2.16
CA PRO A 98 -2.86 -8.59 2.39
C PRO A 98 -2.96 -10.11 2.32
N ASN A 99 -1.97 -10.79 1.77
CA ASN A 99 -2.00 -12.19 1.34
C ASN A 99 -2.55 -13.15 2.44
N GLN A 100 -3.87 -13.27 2.55
CA GLN A 100 -4.51 -13.93 3.69
C GLN A 100 -4.30 -15.45 3.66
N GLU A 101 -3.81 -15.98 2.55
CA GLU A 101 -3.52 -17.40 2.36
C GLU A 101 -2.41 -17.93 3.28
N THR A 102 -1.54 -17.06 3.80
CA THR A 102 -0.51 -17.42 4.80
C THR A 102 -1.08 -17.50 6.23
N LEU A 103 -2.27 -16.95 6.45
CA LEU A 103 -2.94 -16.96 7.75
C LEU A 103 -3.65 -18.30 8.00
N SER A 104 -3.56 -18.78 9.25
CA SER A 104 -4.46 -19.83 9.72
C SER A 104 -5.90 -19.33 9.67
N GLU A 105 -6.87 -20.23 9.49
CA GLU A 105 -8.31 -19.91 9.48
C GLU A 105 -8.71 -18.98 10.63
N ARG A 106 -8.27 -19.27 11.86
CA ARG A 106 -8.58 -18.44 13.03
C ARG A 106 -7.88 -17.08 13.03
N GLN A 107 -6.68 -16.99 12.45
CA GLN A 107 -5.96 -15.73 12.29
C GLN A 107 -6.64 -14.85 11.24
N ARG A 108 -7.09 -15.46 10.14
CA ARG A 108 -7.81 -14.79 9.05
C ARG A 108 -9.14 -14.25 9.53
N GLU A 109 -9.96 -15.08 10.16
CA GLU A 109 -11.27 -14.69 10.69
C GLU A 109 -11.17 -13.49 11.66
N VAL A 110 -10.22 -13.56 12.60
CA VAL A 110 -9.99 -12.47 13.57
C VAL A 110 -9.50 -11.20 12.88
N PHE A 111 -8.63 -11.31 11.88
CA PHE A 111 -8.10 -10.17 11.14
C PHE A 111 -9.16 -9.52 10.24
N GLU A 112 -9.95 -10.31 9.51
CA GLU A 112 -11.05 -9.82 8.67
C GLU A 112 -12.10 -9.08 9.49
N LEU A 113 -12.46 -9.64 10.65
CA LEU A 113 -13.42 -9.00 11.54
C LEU A 113 -12.87 -7.70 12.12
N ALA A 114 -11.57 -7.64 12.41
CA ALA A 114 -10.90 -6.41 12.83
C ALA A 114 -10.96 -5.35 11.73
N CYS A 115 -10.64 -5.71 10.49
CA CYS A 115 -10.72 -4.81 9.34
C CYS A 115 -12.16 -4.33 9.08
N THR A 116 -13.13 -5.24 9.11
CA THR A 116 -14.56 -4.94 8.88
C THR A 116 -15.15 -4.01 9.92
N HIS A 117 -14.60 -4.01 11.14
CA HIS A 117 -15.06 -3.16 12.24
C HIS A 117 -14.15 -1.96 12.50
N ASP A 118 -13.34 -1.55 11.51
CA ASP A 118 -12.52 -0.35 11.59
C ASP A 118 -11.57 -0.34 12.81
N TYR A 119 -11.08 -1.53 13.20
CA TYR A 119 -10.13 -1.67 14.30
C TYR A 119 -8.80 -0.97 14.02
N TYR A 120 -8.38 -0.98 12.74
CA TYR A 120 -7.16 -0.33 12.26
C TYR A 120 -7.40 1.10 11.77
N ALA A 121 -8.65 1.55 11.68
CA ALA A 121 -8.98 2.89 11.22
C ALA A 121 -8.72 3.96 12.29
N TRP A 122 -8.67 5.21 11.85
CA TRP A 122 -8.63 6.37 12.74
C TRP A 122 -9.76 7.35 12.40
N PRO A 123 -10.66 7.69 13.34
CA PRO A 123 -10.79 7.12 14.68
C PRO A 123 -11.23 5.64 14.63
N ARG A 124 -10.81 4.84 15.62
CA ARG A 124 -11.14 3.41 15.66
C ARG A 124 -12.65 3.21 15.79
N GLY A 125 -13.24 2.36 14.95
CA GLY A 125 -14.66 2.01 15.02
C GLY A 125 -14.98 0.96 16.08
N ILE A 126 -13.99 0.17 16.53
CA ILE A 126 -14.17 -0.85 17.57
C ILE A 126 -12.98 -0.93 18.53
N THR A 127 -13.27 -1.21 19.80
CA THR A 127 -12.23 -1.54 20.78
C THR A 127 -11.86 -3.02 20.75
N THR A 128 -10.65 -3.36 21.21
CA THR A 128 -10.24 -4.77 21.38
C THR A 128 -11.17 -5.57 22.30
N LYS A 129 -11.82 -4.93 23.28
CA LYS A 129 -12.75 -5.61 24.19
C LYS A 129 -14.05 -5.99 23.48
N GLU A 130 -14.55 -5.12 22.61
CA GLU A 130 -15.75 -5.38 21.81
C GLU A 130 -15.49 -6.40 20.72
N LEU A 131 -14.32 -6.32 20.07
CA LEU A 131 -13.90 -7.29 19.07
C LEU A 131 -13.70 -8.70 19.66
N ALA A 132 -13.14 -8.79 20.88
CA ALA A 132 -13.01 -10.07 21.61
C ALA A 132 -14.37 -10.69 21.94
N LYS A 133 -15.35 -9.87 22.35
CA LYS A 133 -16.72 -10.34 22.59
C LYS A 133 -17.39 -10.85 21.31
N LYS A 134 -17.12 -10.24 20.17
CA LYS A 134 -17.67 -10.67 18.88
C LYS A 134 -17.07 -11.97 18.35
N THR A 135 -15.79 -12.22 18.65
CA THR A 135 -15.07 -13.43 18.22
C THR A 135 -15.17 -14.59 19.21
N ASP A 136 -15.85 -14.40 20.34
CA ASP A 136 -15.98 -15.36 21.45
C ASP A 136 -14.62 -15.91 21.94
N ILE A 137 -13.62 -15.02 22.06
CA ILE A 137 -12.30 -15.37 22.60
C ILE A 137 -11.84 -14.36 23.63
N SER A 138 -10.86 -14.76 24.44
CA SER A 138 -10.25 -13.86 25.41
C SER A 138 -9.55 -12.69 24.70
N LYS A 139 -9.52 -11.51 25.34
CA LYS A 139 -8.79 -10.33 24.82
C LYS A 139 -7.32 -10.65 24.53
N THR A 140 -6.69 -11.48 25.36
CA THR A 140 -5.29 -11.90 25.19
C THR A 140 -5.12 -12.76 23.95
N THR A 141 -6.01 -13.74 23.74
CA THR A 141 -6.01 -14.63 22.57
C THR A 141 -6.28 -13.86 21.27
N LEU A 142 -7.20 -12.89 21.31
CA LEU A 142 -7.46 -11.99 20.17
C LEU A 142 -6.19 -11.24 19.77
N LEU A 143 -5.53 -10.58 20.73
CA LEU A 143 -4.31 -9.83 20.47
C LEU A 143 -3.17 -10.73 19.96
N GLU A 144 -3.08 -11.96 20.45
CA GLU A 144 -2.12 -12.94 19.96
C GLU A 144 -2.38 -13.33 18.51
N HIS A 145 -3.64 -13.61 18.15
CA HIS A 145 -4.03 -13.90 16.77
C HIS A 145 -3.75 -12.72 15.85
N LEU A 146 -4.09 -11.50 16.26
CA LEU A 146 -3.80 -10.29 15.49
C LEU A 146 -2.30 -10.09 15.30
N ARG A 147 -1.48 -10.18 16.37
CA ARG A 147 -0.02 -10.06 16.26
C ARG A 147 0.59 -11.11 15.34
N LYS A 148 0.15 -12.36 15.45
CA LYS A 148 0.64 -13.45 14.58
C LYS A 148 0.19 -13.24 13.13
N ALA A 149 -1.01 -12.73 12.92
CA ALA A 149 -1.51 -12.39 11.59
C ALA A 149 -0.71 -11.23 10.99
N GLU A 150 -0.57 -10.13 11.72
CA GLU A 150 0.22 -8.96 11.34
C GLU A 150 1.67 -9.33 11.04
N ALA A 151 2.32 -10.12 11.90
CA ALA A 151 3.70 -10.58 11.66
C ALA A 151 3.81 -11.33 10.33
N LYS A 152 2.91 -12.27 10.04
CA LYS A 152 2.91 -13.02 8.77
C LYS A 152 2.64 -12.14 7.55
N LEU A 153 1.82 -11.11 7.69
CA LEU A 153 1.47 -10.19 6.61
C LEU A 153 2.57 -9.14 6.36
N LEU A 154 3.30 -8.75 7.41
CA LEU A 154 4.38 -7.76 7.35
C LEU A 154 5.75 -8.39 7.02
N ASP A 155 5.96 -9.67 7.31
CA ASP A 155 7.19 -10.44 7.02
C ASP A 155 7.26 -10.95 5.57
N GLN A 156 6.42 -10.40 4.67
CA GLN A 156 6.47 -10.68 3.24
C GLN A 156 7.54 -9.78 2.57
N GLU A 157 8.82 -10.14 2.74
CA GLU A 157 9.96 -9.61 1.93
C GLU A 157 10.07 -10.30 0.56
#